data_AF-A0A942UT60-F1
#
_entry.id   AF-A0A942UT60-F1
#
_cell.length_a   1.000
_cell.length_b   1.000
_cell.length_c   1.000
_cell.angle_alpha   90.00
_cell.angle_beta   90.00
_cell.angle_gamma   90.00
#
_symmetry.space_group_name_H-M   'P 1'
#
loop_
_entity.id
_entity.type
_entity.pdbx_description
1 polymer ?
#
loop_
_entity_poly.entity_id
_entity_poly.type
_entity_poly.pdbx_seq_one_letter_code
_entity_poly.pdbx_strand_id
1 'polypeptide(L)'
;MKKRVKKKQIKKLIQATINSVEMNIEVRHQRTGVNMCYEFIKNYLIFDSKRLPKARMEMYNAVGLEVYIKAITLHELGHFLDREALLSSIPRMIELIKIKRKAPFRERKLNIDLFKADIEIHEMNYVFEESAWTNAEKLNRLYHVIDWECFEKVKFDSLLSYTACYNRDLLIYQQLAAKTNNQIAG
;
A
#
# COMPACT_ATOMS: atom_id res chain seq x y z
N MET A 1 18.91 7.91 22.00
CA MET A 1 18.80 9.02 21.00
C MET A 1 17.49 9.80 21.19
N LYS A 2 17.52 11.12 21.40
CA LYS A 2 16.31 11.93 21.67
C LYS A 2 15.30 11.83 20.50
N LYS A 3 14.00 11.67 20.77
CA LYS A 3 12.92 11.47 19.75
C LYS A 3 12.97 12.48 18.58
N ARG A 4 13.31 13.75 18.86
CA ARG A 4 13.45 14.82 17.85
C ARG A 4 14.58 14.56 16.85
N VAL A 5 15.70 14.00 17.31
CA VAL A 5 16.87 13.66 16.48
C VAL A 5 16.51 12.56 15.49
N LYS A 6 15.79 11.51 15.94
CA LYS A 6 15.32 10.41 15.09
C LYS A 6 14.38 10.86 13.98
N LYS A 7 13.42 11.75 14.29
CA LYS A 7 12.52 12.35 13.27
C LYS A 7 13.29 13.10 12.19
N LYS A 8 14.26 13.94 12.57
CA LYS A 8 15.05 14.75 11.64
C LYS A 8 15.91 13.88 10.74
N GLN A 9 16.53 12.83 11.28
CA GLN A 9 17.34 11.88 10.51
C GLN A 9 16.51 11.11 9.49
N ILE A 10 15.36 10.55 9.90
CA ILE A 10 14.47 9.84 8.97
C ILE A 10 13.98 10.79 7.87
N LYS A 11 13.55 12.02 8.21
CA LYS A 11 13.12 13.00 7.20
C LYS A 11 14.23 13.30 6.20
N LYS A 12 15.47 13.49 6.68
CA LYS A 12 16.63 13.75 5.80
C LYS A 12 16.90 12.58 4.86
N LEU A 13 16.81 11.35 5.35
CA LEU A 13 17.00 10.16 4.54
C LEU A 13 15.93 10.03 3.45
N ILE A 14 14.66 10.24 3.80
CA ILE A 14 13.54 10.25 2.85
C ILE A 14 13.78 11.32 1.78
N GLN A 15 14.10 12.55 2.19
CA GLN A 15 14.36 13.65 1.25
C GLN A 15 15.56 13.36 0.34
N ALA A 16 16.65 12.80 0.87
CA ALA A 16 17.80 12.43 0.07
C ALA A 16 17.44 11.36 -0.98
N THR A 17 16.58 10.41 -0.62
CA THR A 17 16.10 9.35 -1.52
C THR A 17 15.21 9.92 -2.64
N ILE A 18 14.33 10.85 -2.31
CA ILE A 18 13.50 11.58 -3.28
C ILE A 18 14.39 12.34 -4.27
N ASN A 19 15.37 13.07 -3.74
CA ASN A 19 16.28 13.86 -4.57
C ASN A 19 17.17 12.99 -5.45
N SER A 20 17.56 11.78 -5.01
CA SER A 20 18.40 10.87 -5.82
C SER A 20 17.70 10.30 -7.04
N VAL A 21 16.37 10.37 -7.10
CA VAL A 21 15.58 9.97 -8.27
C VAL A 21 15.01 11.18 -9.02
N GLU A 22 15.55 12.37 -8.75
CA GLU A 22 15.21 13.63 -9.42
C GLU A 22 13.74 14.05 -9.29
N MET A 23 13.06 13.60 -8.23
CA MET A 23 11.68 13.96 -7.95
C MET A 23 11.59 15.05 -6.89
N ASN A 24 10.47 15.76 -6.86
CA ASN A 24 10.20 16.78 -5.86
C ASN A 24 8.81 16.60 -5.26
N ILE A 25 8.77 16.15 -4.01
CA ILE A 25 7.54 15.98 -3.24
C ILE A 25 7.74 16.48 -1.81
N GLU A 26 6.71 17.14 -1.26
CA GLU A 26 6.76 17.61 0.12
C GLU A 26 6.72 16.42 1.10
N VAL A 27 7.64 16.40 2.07
CA VAL A 27 7.67 15.37 3.12
C VAL A 27 7.19 15.91 4.47
N ARG A 28 6.10 15.34 4.98
CA ARG A 28 5.47 15.69 6.25
C ARG A 28 5.62 14.55 7.27
N HIS A 29 5.90 14.92 8.52
CA HIS A 29 5.88 13.95 9.62
C HIS A 29 4.52 14.01 10.32
N GLN A 30 3.85 12.87 10.42
CA GLN A 30 2.60 12.72 11.15
C GLN A 30 2.58 11.38 11.90
N ARG A 31 1.81 11.28 12.98
CA ARG A 31 1.61 10.00 13.68
C ARG A 31 0.31 9.37 13.21
N THR A 32 0.38 8.61 12.13
CA THR A 32 -0.78 7.95 11.52
C THR A 32 -0.95 6.50 11.97
N GLY A 33 0.11 5.89 12.52
CA GLY A 33 0.14 4.44 12.76
C GLY A 33 0.51 3.63 11.52
N VAL A 34 0.62 4.27 10.35
CA VAL A 34 1.16 3.72 9.10
C VAL A 34 2.60 4.19 8.93
N ASN A 35 3.46 3.37 8.32
CA ASN A 35 4.90 3.63 8.20
C ASN A 35 5.19 4.89 7.34
N MET A 36 4.74 4.88 6.09
CA MET A 36 4.80 5.94 5.10
C MET A 36 3.52 5.87 4.27
N CYS A 37 3.10 7.00 3.68
CA CYS A 37 1.96 7.02 2.78
C CYS A 37 2.02 8.29 1.94
N TYR A 38 1.88 8.13 0.62
CA TYR A 38 1.66 9.22 -0.30
C TYR A 38 0.19 9.64 -0.30
N GLU A 39 -0.06 10.88 0.11
CA GLU A 39 -1.39 11.47 0.11
C GLU A 39 -1.69 12.06 -1.28
N PHE A 40 -2.14 11.22 -2.20
CA PHE A 40 -2.29 11.56 -3.62
C PHE A 40 -3.25 12.73 -3.91
N ILE A 41 -4.27 12.93 -3.08
CA ILE A 41 -5.21 14.06 -3.20
C ILE A 41 -4.48 15.39 -2.97
N LYS A 42 -3.70 15.47 -1.88
CA LYS A 42 -3.01 16.70 -1.47
C LYS A 42 -1.56 16.78 -1.95
N ASN A 43 -1.09 15.75 -2.64
CA ASN A 43 0.24 15.65 -3.25
C ASN A 43 1.40 15.87 -2.25
N TYR A 44 1.43 15.08 -1.18
CA TYR A 44 2.58 15.07 -0.26
C TYR A 44 2.82 13.68 0.35
N LEU A 45 4.05 13.43 0.77
CA LEU A 45 4.45 12.21 1.44
C LEU A 45 4.36 12.36 2.96
N ILE A 46 3.63 11.47 3.62
CA ILE A 46 3.57 11.36 5.07
C ILE A 46 4.51 10.25 5.53
N PHE A 47 5.22 10.46 6.65
CA PHE A 47 5.89 9.38 7.36
C PHE A 47 5.65 9.42 8.86
N ASP A 48 5.63 8.24 9.49
CA ASP A 48 5.63 8.10 10.94
C ASP A 48 6.96 7.53 11.45
N SER A 49 7.79 8.43 11.98
CA SER A 49 9.10 8.11 12.58
C SER A 49 9.08 7.06 13.71
N LYS A 50 7.93 6.78 14.33
CA LYS A 50 7.78 5.71 15.33
C LYS A 50 7.35 4.39 14.71
N ARG A 51 6.57 4.41 13.64
CA ARG A 51 6.05 3.21 12.99
C ARG A 51 7.08 2.57 12.07
N LEU A 52 7.83 3.36 11.28
CA LEU A 52 8.84 2.86 10.34
C LEU A 52 9.79 1.81 10.94
N PRO A 53 10.43 2.03 12.10
CA PRO A 53 11.33 1.04 12.68
C PRO A 53 10.61 -0.24 13.15
N LYS A 54 9.34 -0.12 13.57
CA LYS A 54 8.53 -1.27 13.99
C LYS A 54 8.11 -2.10 12.78
N ALA A 55 7.68 -1.45 11.70
CA ALA A 55 7.28 -2.10 10.46
C ALA A 55 8.46 -2.92 9.87
N ARG A 56 9.66 -2.36 9.92
CA ARG A 56 10.90 -3.06 9.57
C ARG A 56 11.22 -4.28 10.44
N MET A 57 10.71 -4.34 11.68
CA MET A 57 10.87 -5.50 12.57
C MET A 57 9.79 -6.56 12.38
N GLU A 58 8.70 -6.22 11.69
CA GLU A 58 7.60 -7.15 11.38
C GLU A 58 7.87 -7.94 10.08
N MET A 59 8.89 -7.55 9.32
CA MET A 59 9.37 -8.27 8.13
C MET A 59 9.89 -9.66 8.49
N TYR A 60 9.65 -10.64 7.62
CA TYR A 60 10.21 -11.98 7.74
C TYR A 60 11.72 -11.94 7.50
N ASN A 61 12.15 -11.23 6.46
CA ASN A 61 13.55 -11.10 6.07
C ASN A 61 14.02 -9.65 6.24
N ALA A 62 14.28 -9.26 7.49
CA ALA A 62 14.51 -7.87 7.83
C ALA A 62 15.82 -7.30 7.25
N VAL A 63 15.70 -6.24 6.46
CA VAL A 63 16.83 -5.45 5.93
C VAL A 63 17.23 -4.31 6.88
N GLY A 64 18.37 -3.66 6.66
CA GLY A 64 18.78 -2.47 7.42
C GLY A 64 17.70 -1.37 7.43
N LEU A 65 17.58 -0.60 8.52
CA LEU A 65 16.53 0.43 8.62
C LEU A 65 16.64 1.49 7.52
N GLU A 66 17.85 1.85 7.12
CA GLU A 66 18.08 2.78 6.02
C GLU A 66 17.54 2.23 4.70
N VAL A 67 17.92 0.98 4.38
CA VAL A 67 17.45 0.25 3.20
C VAL A 67 15.93 0.17 3.16
N TYR A 68 15.31 -0.18 4.29
CA TYR A 68 13.85 -0.23 4.40
C TYR A 68 13.20 1.13 4.14
N ILE A 69 13.72 2.21 4.73
CA ILE A 69 13.19 3.56 4.51
C ILE A 69 13.35 3.96 3.05
N LYS A 70 14.49 3.68 2.42
CA LYS A 70 14.70 3.95 0.99
C LYS A 70 13.69 3.19 0.14
N ALA A 71 13.50 1.89 0.39
CA ALA A 71 12.63 1.02 -0.41
C ALA A 71 11.17 1.48 -0.32
N ILE A 72 10.68 1.73 0.90
CA ILE A 72 9.34 2.27 1.09
C ILE A 72 9.21 3.68 0.49
N THR A 73 10.25 4.53 0.56
CA THR A 73 10.21 5.83 -0.13
C THR A 73 10.04 5.67 -1.64
N LEU A 74 10.76 4.74 -2.29
CA LEU A 74 10.59 4.46 -3.71
C LEU A 74 9.19 3.94 -4.05
N HIS A 75 8.63 3.08 -3.21
CA HIS A 75 7.25 2.59 -3.34
C HIS A 75 6.24 3.75 -3.33
N GLU A 76 6.34 4.67 -2.38
CA GLU A 76 5.45 5.83 -2.33
C GLU A 76 5.63 6.79 -3.51
N LEU A 77 6.86 6.89 -4.04
CA LEU A 77 7.12 7.60 -5.30
C LEU A 77 6.52 6.87 -6.51
N GLY A 78 6.39 5.54 -6.45
CA GLY A 78 5.61 4.77 -7.40
C GLY A 78 4.14 5.20 -7.43
N HIS A 79 3.51 5.37 -6.27
CA HIS A 79 2.17 5.95 -6.19
C HIS A 79 2.09 7.39 -6.69
N PHE A 80 3.15 8.19 -6.48
CA PHE A 80 3.21 9.53 -7.05
C PHE A 80 3.19 9.50 -8.59
N LEU A 81 3.90 8.56 -9.21
CA LEU A 81 3.89 8.39 -10.66
C LEU A 81 2.51 7.95 -11.19
N ASP A 82 1.74 7.20 -10.39
CA ASP A 82 0.39 6.74 -10.72
C ASP A 82 -0.74 7.68 -10.22
N ARG A 83 -0.41 8.91 -9.84
CA ARG A 83 -1.36 9.84 -9.21
C ARG A 83 -2.64 10.04 -10.01
N GLU A 84 -2.55 10.17 -11.33
CA GLU A 84 -3.73 10.39 -12.19
C GLU A 84 -4.65 9.17 -12.19
N ALA A 85 -4.11 7.95 -12.21
CA ALA A 85 -4.90 6.73 -12.08
C ALA A 85 -5.59 6.66 -10.70
N LEU A 86 -4.88 6.99 -9.61
CA LEU A 86 -5.46 7.08 -8.27
C LEU A 86 -6.60 8.10 -8.20
N LEU A 87 -6.43 9.29 -8.77
CA LEU A 87 -7.49 10.31 -8.81
C LEU A 87 -8.70 9.86 -9.62
N SER A 88 -8.48 9.24 -10.78
CA SER A 88 -9.55 8.75 -11.65
C SER A 88 -10.42 7.67 -10.99
N SER A 89 -9.87 6.97 -9.99
CA SER A 89 -10.55 5.91 -9.25
C SER A 89 -11.51 6.42 -8.16
N ILE A 90 -11.40 7.69 -7.76
CA ILE A 90 -12.16 8.28 -6.64
C ILE A 90 -13.68 8.10 -6.80
N PRO A 91 -14.31 8.40 -7.97
CA PRO A 91 -15.75 8.26 -8.13
C PRO A 91 -16.22 6.84 -7.84
N ARG A 92 -15.52 5.84 -8.39
CA ARG A 92 -15.85 4.43 -8.18
C ARG A 92 -15.64 4.00 -6.73
N MET A 93 -14.54 4.43 -6.11
CA MET A 93 -14.27 4.16 -4.70
C MET A 93 -15.38 4.71 -3.78
N ILE A 94 -15.91 5.90 -4.07
CA ILE A 94 -17.03 6.48 -3.32
C ILE A 94 -18.30 5.62 -3.44
N GLU A 95 -18.63 5.13 -4.64
CA GLU A 95 -19.77 4.23 -4.84
C GLU A 95 -19.65 2.94 -4.05
N LEU A 96 -18.48 2.29 -4.12
CA LEU A 96 -18.23 1.03 -3.41
C LEU A 96 -18.28 1.21 -1.89
N ILE A 97 -17.75 2.33 -1.37
CA ILE A 97 -17.86 2.67 0.06
C ILE A 97 -19.32 2.88 0.47
N LYS A 98 -20.14 3.54 -0.35
CA LYS A 98 -21.58 3.70 -0.07
C LYS A 98 -22.28 2.34 0.00
N ILE A 99 -21.95 1.39 -0.87
CA ILE A 99 -22.47 0.02 -0.81
C ILE A 99 -22.03 -0.68 0.48
N LYS A 100 -20.73 -0.63 0.81
CA LYS A 100 -20.19 -1.25 2.03
C LYS A 100 -20.81 -0.70 3.32
N ARG A 101 -21.27 0.54 3.32
CA ARG A 101 -21.92 1.16 4.49
C ARG A 101 -23.36 0.70 4.70
N LYS A 102 -23.99 0.01 3.74
CA LYS A 102 -25.36 -0.49 3.88
C LYS A 102 -25.51 -1.60 4.92
N ALA A 103 -24.44 -2.35 5.18
CA ALA A 103 -24.45 -3.46 6.14
C ALA A 103 -23.05 -3.66 6.76
N PRO A 104 -22.94 -4.16 7.99
CA PRO A 104 -21.66 -4.49 8.60
C PRO A 104 -20.98 -5.66 7.87
N PHE A 105 -19.64 -5.73 7.97
CA PHE A 105 -18.84 -6.75 7.28
C PHE A 105 -19.31 -8.20 7.54
N ARG A 106 -19.75 -8.49 8.77
CA ARG A 106 -20.26 -9.82 9.17
C ARG A 106 -21.48 -10.27 8.36
N GLU A 107 -22.30 -9.32 7.92
CA GLU A 107 -23.48 -9.57 7.09
C GLU A 107 -23.12 -9.53 5.61
N ARG A 108 -22.24 -8.61 5.20
CA ARG A 108 -21.80 -8.53 3.80
C ARG A 108 -21.16 -9.83 3.32
N LYS A 109 -20.31 -10.47 4.13
CA LYS A 109 -19.67 -11.76 3.79
C LYS A 109 -20.64 -12.95 3.64
N LEU A 110 -21.94 -12.74 3.85
CA LEU A 110 -23.00 -13.74 3.66
C LEU A 110 -23.89 -13.42 2.45
N ASN A 111 -23.72 -12.25 1.83
CA ASN A 111 -24.51 -11.79 0.71
C ASN A 111 -23.59 -11.44 -0.48
N ILE A 112 -23.72 -12.17 -1.57
CA ILE A 112 -22.82 -12.05 -2.73
C ILE A 112 -22.81 -10.65 -3.35
N ASP A 113 -23.97 -9.99 -3.43
CA ASP A 113 -24.09 -8.67 -4.04
C ASP A 113 -23.42 -7.58 -3.20
N LEU A 114 -23.53 -7.71 -1.88
CA LEU A 114 -22.86 -6.79 -0.95
C LEU A 114 -21.35 -7.08 -0.86
N PHE A 115 -20.95 -8.35 -0.91
CA PHE A 115 -19.55 -8.75 -0.80
C PHE A 115 -18.73 -8.46 -2.06
N LYS A 116 -19.37 -8.42 -3.23
CA LYS A 116 -18.72 -8.02 -4.48
C LYS A 116 -18.02 -6.66 -4.37
N ALA A 117 -18.61 -5.71 -3.63
CA ALA A 117 -18.00 -4.40 -3.39
C ALA A 117 -16.76 -4.47 -2.49
N ASP A 118 -16.67 -5.43 -1.56
CA ASP A 118 -15.45 -5.65 -0.77
C ASP A 118 -14.32 -6.21 -1.66
N ILE A 119 -14.64 -7.17 -2.54
CA ILE A 119 -13.68 -7.74 -3.49
C ILE A 119 -13.14 -6.69 -4.44
N GLU A 120 -14.02 -5.89 -5.03
CA GLU A 120 -13.62 -4.87 -6.00
C GLU A 120 -12.70 -3.82 -5.37
N ILE A 121 -12.97 -3.36 -4.14
CA ILE A 121 -12.05 -2.46 -3.43
C ILE A 121 -10.69 -3.13 -3.17
N HIS A 122 -10.68 -4.40 -2.77
CA HIS A 122 -9.43 -5.10 -2.50
C HIS A 122 -8.61 -5.31 -3.77
N GLU A 123 -9.27 -5.63 -4.88
CA GLU A 123 -8.64 -5.73 -6.21
C GLU A 123 -8.06 -4.39 -6.65
N MET A 124 -8.83 -3.29 -6.56
CA MET A 124 -8.33 -1.95 -6.87
C MET A 124 -7.11 -1.60 -6.03
N ASN A 125 -7.15 -1.84 -4.71
CA ASN A 125 -6.02 -1.58 -3.82
C ASN A 125 -4.81 -2.44 -4.20
N TYR A 126 -5.00 -3.73 -4.46
CA TYR A 126 -3.92 -4.63 -4.85
C TYR A 126 -3.23 -4.16 -6.14
N VAL A 127 -4.00 -3.78 -7.15
CA VAL A 127 -3.47 -3.25 -8.42
C VAL A 127 -2.68 -1.96 -8.20
N PHE A 128 -3.15 -1.06 -7.34
CA PHE A 128 -2.40 0.17 -7.03
C PHE A 128 -1.08 -0.11 -6.30
N GLU A 129 -1.06 -1.06 -5.37
CA GLU A 129 0.14 -1.47 -4.65
C GLU A 129 1.16 -2.13 -5.60
N GLU A 130 0.69 -3.04 -6.48
CA GLU A 130 1.53 -3.69 -7.49
C GLU A 130 2.12 -2.69 -8.49
N SER A 131 1.31 -1.75 -8.97
CA SER A 131 1.75 -0.69 -9.88
C SER A 131 2.81 0.21 -9.22
N ALA A 132 2.60 0.59 -7.96
CA ALA A 132 3.56 1.37 -7.20
C ALA A 132 4.90 0.64 -7.02
N TRP A 133 4.88 -0.66 -6.70
CA TRP A 133 6.10 -1.47 -6.63
C TRP A 133 6.79 -1.64 -7.99
N THR A 134 6.02 -1.76 -9.06
CA THR A 134 6.55 -1.82 -10.44
C THR A 134 7.25 -0.52 -10.81
N ASN A 135 6.67 0.63 -10.46
CA ASN A 135 7.29 1.93 -10.67
C ASN A 135 8.51 2.15 -9.77
N ALA A 136 8.45 1.71 -8.51
CA ALA A 136 9.60 1.73 -7.59
C ALA A 136 10.77 0.88 -8.11
N GLU A 137 10.47 -0.27 -8.70
CA GLU A 137 11.45 -1.13 -9.35
C GLU A 137 12.13 -0.43 -10.53
N LYS A 138 11.35 0.25 -11.40
CA LYS A 138 11.91 1.05 -12.51
C LYS A 138 12.85 2.15 -11.98
N LEU A 139 12.43 2.86 -10.93
CA LEU A 139 13.25 3.89 -10.28
C LEU A 139 14.54 3.29 -9.68
N ASN A 140 14.44 2.15 -8.99
CA ASN A 140 15.62 1.53 -8.39
C ASN A 140 16.61 1.02 -9.45
N ARG A 141 16.11 0.47 -10.56
CA ARG A 141 16.93 0.03 -11.70
C ARG A 141 17.65 1.21 -12.38
N LEU A 142 16.99 2.36 -12.48
CA LEU A 142 17.54 3.55 -13.14
C LEU A 142 18.57 4.29 -12.28
N TYR A 143 18.31 4.42 -10.97
CA TYR A 143 19.10 5.28 -10.08
C TYR A 143 19.94 4.51 -9.05
N HIS A 144 19.83 3.17 -9.00
CA HIS A 144 20.63 2.30 -8.11
C HIS A 144 20.59 2.72 -6.63
N VAL A 145 19.41 3.14 -6.15
CA VAL A 145 19.23 3.69 -4.80
C VAL A 145 19.48 2.62 -3.72
N ILE A 146 19.17 1.37 -4.02
CA ILE A 146 19.24 0.22 -3.11
C ILE A 146 19.75 -0.99 -3.89
N ASP A 147 20.57 -1.80 -3.22
CA ASP A 147 20.89 -3.15 -3.68
C ASP A 147 19.62 -3.94 -4.05
N TRP A 148 19.70 -4.71 -5.14
CA TRP A 148 18.56 -5.38 -5.74
C TRP A 148 17.97 -6.46 -4.85
N GLU A 149 18.82 -7.27 -4.21
CA GLU A 149 18.38 -8.33 -3.30
C GLU A 149 17.62 -7.73 -2.10
N CYS A 150 18.13 -6.62 -1.56
CA CYS A 150 17.48 -5.88 -0.50
C CYS A 150 16.14 -5.27 -0.92
N PHE A 151 16.05 -4.72 -2.13
CA PHE A 151 14.81 -4.16 -2.67
C PHE A 151 13.72 -5.24 -2.78
N GLU A 152 14.04 -6.39 -3.39
CA GLU A 152 13.11 -7.49 -3.58
C GLU A 152 12.61 -8.08 -2.25
N LYS A 153 13.46 -8.16 -1.22
CA LYS A 153 13.03 -8.56 0.14
C LYS A 153 11.94 -7.64 0.71
N VAL A 154 12.09 -6.33 0.55
CA VAL A 154 11.10 -5.36 1.05
C VAL A 154 9.82 -5.45 0.22
N LYS A 155 9.92 -5.47 -1.11
CA LYS A 155 8.78 -5.60 -2.03
C LYS A 155 7.96 -6.85 -1.73
N PHE A 156 8.62 -8.00 -1.59
CA PHE A 156 7.98 -9.28 -1.29
C PHE A 156 7.20 -9.23 0.03
N ASP A 157 7.84 -8.84 1.14
CA ASP A 157 7.20 -8.80 2.46
C ASP A 157 6.04 -7.79 2.49
N SER A 158 6.19 -6.64 1.81
CA SER A 158 5.12 -5.64 1.69
C SER A 158 3.90 -6.20 0.94
N LEU A 159 4.10 -6.81 -0.24
CA LEU A 159 3.01 -7.34 -1.07
C LEU A 159 2.34 -8.58 -0.47
N LEU A 160 3.06 -9.37 0.32
CA LEU A 160 2.53 -10.60 0.92
C LEU A 160 1.27 -10.34 1.76
N SER A 161 1.25 -9.24 2.52
CA SER A 161 0.12 -8.87 3.37
C SER A 161 -1.16 -8.54 2.59
N TYR A 162 -1.03 -7.79 1.49
CA TYR A 162 -2.12 -7.47 0.57
C TYR A 162 -2.62 -8.72 -0.16
N THR A 163 -1.70 -9.53 -0.67
CA THR A 163 -2.02 -10.77 -1.40
C THR A 163 -2.76 -11.76 -0.51
N ALA A 164 -2.32 -11.93 0.74
CA ALA A 164 -2.99 -12.82 1.70
C ALA A 164 -4.42 -12.36 2.04
N CYS A 165 -4.64 -11.05 2.21
CA CYS A 165 -5.97 -10.51 2.49
C CYS A 165 -6.90 -10.64 1.29
N TYR A 166 -6.42 -10.32 0.08
CA TYR A 166 -7.18 -10.46 -1.15
C TYR A 166 -7.58 -11.92 -1.40
N ASN A 167 -6.62 -12.86 -1.33
CA ASN A 167 -6.89 -14.28 -1.55
C ASN A 167 -7.89 -14.86 -0.54
N ARG A 168 -7.80 -14.47 0.74
CA ARG A 168 -8.77 -14.89 1.75
C ARG A 168 -10.19 -14.45 1.37
N ASP A 169 -10.35 -13.20 0.97
CA ASP A 169 -11.67 -12.66 0.67
C ASP A 169 -12.19 -13.21 -0.66
N LEU A 170 -11.32 -13.41 -1.65
CA LEU A 170 -11.67 -14.08 -2.91
C LEU A 170 -12.21 -15.49 -2.68
N LEU A 171 -11.63 -16.27 -1.76
CA LEU A 171 -12.14 -17.59 -1.38
C LEU A 171 -13.55 -17.52 -0.80
N ILE A 172 -13.83 -16.53 0.06
CA ILE A 172 -15.18 -16.32 0.61
C ILE A 172 -16.17 -16.02 -0.54
N TYR A 173 -15.79 -15.16 -1.47
CA TYR A 173 -16.63 -14.81 -2.62
C TYR A 173 -16.93 -16.02 -3.51
N GLN A 174 -15.91 -16.82 -3.84
CA GLN A 174 -16.06 -18.04 -4.64
C GLN A 174 -17.01 -19.05 -3.98
N GLN A 175 -16.93 -19.20 -2.64
CA GLN A 175 -17.84 -20.06 -1.89
C GLN A 175 -19.29 -19.56 -1.91
N LEU A 176 -19.51 -18.24 -1.84
CA LEU A 176 -20.86 -17.66 -1.98
C LEU A 176 -21.41 -17.88 -3.39
N ALA A 177 -20.61 -17.63 -4.42
CA ALA A 177 -21.00 -17.81 -5.82
C ALA A 177 -21.42 -19.25 -6.12
N ALA A 178 -20.66 -20.24 -5.63
CA ALA A 178 -21.01 -21.65 -5.79
C ALA A 178 -22.34 -22.01 -5.11
N LYS A 179 -22.61 -21.47 -3.92
CA LYS A 179 -23.88 -21.71 -3.21
C LYS A 179 -25.07 -21.08 -3.92
N THR A 180 -24.93 -19.86 -4.42
CA THR A 180 -26.00 -19.18 -5.18
C THR A 180 -26.31 -19.91 -6.49
N ASN A 181 -25.29 -20.35 -7.22
CA ASN A 181 -25.49 -21.13 -8.45
C ASN A 181 -26.18 -22.48 -8.20
N ASN A 182 -25.86 -23.16 -7.09
CA ASN A 182 -26.51 -24.42 -6.72
C ASN A 182 -27.96 -24.25 -6.25
N GLN A 183 -28.36 -23.06 -5.79
CA GLN A 183 -29.75 -22.76 -5.42
C GLN A 183 -30.63 -22.38 -6.62
N ILE A 184 -30.02 -21.95 -7.74
CA ILE A 184 -30.76 -21.59 -8.97
C ILE A 184 -30.94 -22.82 -9.89
N ALA A 185 -30.07 -23.84 -9.74
CA ALA A 185 -30.09 -25.05 -10.56
C ALA A 185 -30.86 -26.25 -9.93
N GLY A 186 -31.52 -26.05 -8.79
CA GLY A 186 -32.35 -27.06 -8.10
C GLY A 186 -33.77 -26.57 -7.91
#